data_AF-A0A520IV87-F1
#
_entry.id   AF-A0A520IV87-F1
#
_cell.length_a   1.000
_cell.length_b   1.000
_cell.length_c   1.000
_cell.angle_alpha   90.00
_cell.angle_beta   90.00
_cell.angle_gamma   90.00
#
_symmetry.space_group_name_H-M   'P 1'
#
loop_
_entity.id
_entity.type
_entity.pdbx_description
1 polymer ?
#
loop_
_entity_poly.entity_id
_entity_poly.type
_entity_poly.pdbx_seq_one_letter_code
_entity_poly.pdbx_strand_id
1 'polypeptide(L)'
;MNAVRMSHYPPDADFLDVCDSLGLYVLDELTGWQAKYDTEVGRKLVKELVIRDVNHPSVVFWDNGNEGGWNTELDNDYALYDPQKRTVIHPWEKFNGTDTKHYQDYKAVEKTVATGQEVYFPTEFMHGLYDGGAGAALDDYWRLMRKHPHFAGGFIWAFVDEAVIRTDKNGIYDSDGNHGADGIVGPHREKEASYYTIKEIWSPVYIEPQPIDAAFTGQIPVENRYSFTNLNQCTFKWKLVKFPTAKNKGTTFITQSTGTPAALSLKPGEKGTLNLKLPASWSQSDALYLTAYGPDKKEIFTWSWAISPPAAIAKKAAASIAKKSLAASKSAITSEETDQQLTVKCDGISYHFDKMTGYIQKVVKPSATISLSNGPVLAGVTTELKQFTHHKDGNQYIVEADYQGLGSLKIKWTFKTGTRVKLEYTYSQQGDFDFIGIAFNYPEEKITGMKWLGRGPYKVWQNRLKGQQIGVWHKAYNNAITGETFGYPEFKGYHAEVNWVTIQNKEAGFTVYTEDKNLFFQMLRPAREKDALKNNNVEPAFPEGSIGFLNAISAIGNKFQSAAQMGPQSQKTKANGEPVSGTLWFDFQ
;
A
#
# COMPACT_ATOMS: atom_id res chain seq x y z
N MET A 1 -8.15 9.40 -13.18
CA MET A 1 -8.11 10.86 -13.15
C MET A 1 -8.84 11.36 -14.36
N ASN A 2 -9.72 12.33 -14.20
CA ASN A 2 -10.54 12.91 -15.27
C ASN A 2 -10.52 14.45 -15.26
N ALA A 3 -9.73 15.05 -14.37
CA ALA A 3 -9.59 16.48 -14.24
C ALA A 3 -8.13 16.84 -13.88
N VAL A 4 -7.72 18.05 -14.24
CA VAL A 4 -6.42 18.65 -13.91
C VAL A 4 -6.62 20.14 -13.59
N ARG A 5 -5.90 20.65 -12.59
CA ARG A 5 -5.86 22.06 -12.24
C ARG A 5 -4.49 22.61 -12.63
N MET A 6 -4.45 23.79 -13.23
CA MET A 6 -3.23 24.41 -13.75
C MET A 6 -2.48 25.18 -12.65
N SER A 7 -2.06 24.45 -11.62
CA SER A 7 -1.31 25.01 -10.49
C SER A 7 0.08 25.50 -10.91
N HIS A 8 0.43 26.79 -10.88
CA HIS A 8 -0.42 27.96 -10.58
C HIS A 8 -0.28 29.02 -11.68
N TYR A 9 -0.42 28.60 -12.94
CA TYR A 9 -0.32 29.45 -14.11
C TYR A 9 -0.95 28.79 -15.34
N PRO A 10 -1.34 29.58 -16.37
CA PRO A 10 -1.94 29.03 -17.57
C PRO A 10 -0.96 28.10 -18.28
N PRO A 11 -1.42 26.94 -18.79
CA PRO A 11 -0.54 25.98 -19.44
C PRO A 11 -0.14 26.46 -20.83
N ASP A 12 0.73 25.69 -21.47
CA ASP A 12 0.94 25.75 -22.91
C ASP A 12 -0.36 25.43 -23.67
N ALA A 13 -0.60 26.08 -24.81
CA ALA A 13 -1.81 25.88 -25.60
C ALA A 13 -1.96 24.42 -26.08
N ASP A 14 -0.84 23.77 -26.44
CA ASP A 14 -0.85 22.37 -26.89
C ASP A 14 -1.36 21.43 -25.79
N PHE A 15 -1.21 21.79 -24.51
CA PHE A 15 -1.72 21.00 -23.40
C PHE A 15 -3.25 21.00 -23.34
N LEU A 16 -3.88 22.15 -23.62
CA LEU A 16 -5.34 22.28 -23.66
C LEU A 16 -5.92 21.52 -24.85
N ASP A 17 -5.28 21.58 -26.03
CA ASP A 17 -5.65 20.77 -27.20
C ASP A 17 -5.65 19.26 -26.88
N VAL A 18 -4.64 18.80 -26.13
CA VAL A 18 -4.57 17.41 -25.69
C VAL A 18 -5.67 17.08 -24.68
N CYS A 19 -6.00 18.00 -23.77
CA CYS A 19 -7.07 17.83 -22.80
C CYS A 19 -8.44 17.73 -23.49
N ASP A 20 -8.70 18.54 -24.51
CA ASP A 20 -9.89 18.45 -25.36
C ASP A 20 -9.97 17.09 -26.06
N SER A 21 -8.87 16.66 -26.68
CA SER A 21 -8.83 15.40 -27.42
C SER A 21 -8.98 14.17 -26.52
N LEU A 22 -8.45 14.21 -25.29
CA LEU A 22 -8.48 13.08 -24.35
C LEU A 22 -9.74 13.07 -23.48
N GLY A 23 -10.42 14.21 -23.32
CA GLY A 23 -11.55 14.38 -22.42
C GLY A 23 -11.12 14.52 -20.96
N LEU A 24 -10.32 15.54 -20.66
CA LEU A 24 -9.97 15.95 -19.30
C LEU A 24 -10.62 17.29 -18.95
N TYR A 25 -11.21 17.41 -17.76
CA TYR A 25 -11.68 18.69 -17.25
C TYR A 25 -10.51 19.53 -16.77
N VAL A 26 -10.50 20.82 -17.09
CA VAL A 26 -9.43 21.76 -16.75
C VAL A 26 -9.98 22.91 -15.90
N LEU A 27 -9.31 23.16 -14.79
CA LEU A 27 -9.35 24.42 -14.04
C LEU A 27 -8.15 25.23 -14.53
N ASP A 28 -8.42 26.31 -15.28
CA ASP A 28 -7.37 27.13 -15.90
C ASP A 28 -7.12 28.40 -15.09
N GLU A 29 -5.87 28.62 -14.69
CA GLU A 29 -5.52 29.47 -13.57
C GLU A 29 -4.71 30.69 -13.99
N LEU A 30 -5.23 31.88 -13.70
CA LEU A 30 -4.45 33.10 -13.75
C LEU A 30 -3.30 32.99 -12.74
N THR A 31 -2.08 33.30 -13.17
CA THR A 31 -0.92 33.25 -12.29
C THR A 31 -1.12 34.11 -11.03
N GLY A 32 -0.77 33.53 -9.88
CA GLY A 32 -0.86 34.18 -8.59
C GLY A 32 -0.84 33.13 -7.50
N TRP A 33 0.00 33.30 -6.47
CA TRP A 33 0.04 32.40 -5.32
C TRP A 33 -0.16 33.21 -4.04
N GLN A 34 0.79 33.33 -3.12
CA GLN A 34 0.54 34.11 -1.90
C GLN A 34 0.50 35.64 -2.10
N ALA A 35 0.67 36.11 -3.34
CA ALA A 35 0.59 37.51 -3.73
C ALA A 35 -0.19 37.65 -5.05
N LYS A 36 -1.02 38.69 -5.11
CA LYS A 36 -1.84 39.04 -6.27
C LYS A 36 -1.13 40.01 -7.20
N TYR A 37 -1.52 40.02 -8.47
CA TYR A 37 -1.16 41.10 -9.38
C TYR A 37 -1.91 42.41 -9.05
N ASP A 38 -1.26 43.54 -9.29
CA ASP A 38 -1.93 44.84 -9.34
C ASP A 38 -3.06 44.84 -10.37
N THR A 39 -4.14 45.57 -10.10
CA THR A 39 -5.36 45.51 -10.91
C THR A 39 -5.14 45.91 -12.38
N GLU A 40 -4.29 46.90 -12.66
CA GLU A 40 -4.02 47.31 -14.04
C GLU A 40 -3.35 46.19 -14.86
N VAL A 41 -2.39 45.49 -14.25
CA VAL A 41 -1.68 44.37 -14.87
C VAL A 41 -2.60 43.15 -14.94
N GLY A 42 -3.26 42.82 -13.84
CA GLY A 42 -4.19 41.70 -13.73
C GLY A 42 -5.31 41.76 -14.78
N ARG A 43 -5.88 42.94 -15.05
CA ARG A 43 -6.87 43.13 -16.12
C ARG A 43 -6.37 42.73 -17.50
N LYS A 44 -5.12 43.09 -17.81
CA LYS A 44 -4.49 42.73 -19.08
C LYS A 44 -4.29 41.21 -19.14
N LEU A 45 -3.80 40.61 -18.06
CA LEU A 45 -3.55 39.17 -17.99
C LEU A 45 -4.84 38.34 -18.06
N VAL A 46 -5.91 38.74 -17.37
CA VAL A 46 -7.24 38.07 -17.48
C VAL A 46 -7.76 38.12 -18.90
N LYS A 47 -7.63 39.27 -19.57
CA LYS A 47 -8.02 39.40 -20.98
C LYS A 47 -7.24 38.42 -21.86
N GLU A 48 -5.92 38.37 -21.73
CA GLU A 48 -5.07 37.51 -22.57
C GLU A 48 -5.35 36.02 -22.30
N LEU A 49 -5.47 35.62 -21.02
CA LEU A 49 -5.84 34.26 -20.61
C LEU A 49 -7.16 33.82 -21.25
N VAL A 50 -8.24 34.58 -20.99
CA VAL A 50 -9.57 34.16 -21.41
C VAL A 50 -9.69 34.19 -22.94
N ILE A 51 -9.21 35.23 -23.63
CA ILE A 51 -9.30 35.28 -25.10
C ILE A 51 -8.54 34.12 -25.75
N ARG A 52 -7.40 33.72 -25.18
CA ARG A 52 -6.61 32.59 -25.67
C ARG A 52 -7.37 31.28 -25.51
N ASP A 53 -7.93 31.01 -24.33
CA ASP A 53 -8.30 29.65 -23.94
C ASP A 53 -9.81 29.37 -23.92
N VAL A 54 -10.67 30.40 -24.10
CA VAL A 54 -12.14 30.30 -23.96
C VAL A 54 -12.81 29.25 -24.84
N ASN A 55 -12.21 28.93 -26.00
CA ASN A 55 -12.75 27.99 -26.97
C ASN A 55 -12.47 26.52 -26.63
N HIS A 56 -11.65 26.23 -25.62
CA HIS A 56 -11.38 24.86 -25.18
C HIS A 56 -12.58 24.31 -24.38
N PRO A 57 -13.28 23.27 -24.85
CA PRO A 57 -14.34 22.62 -24.08
C PRO A 57 -13.84 21.91 -22.81
N SER A 58 -12.54 21.60 -22.72
CA SER A 58 -11.92 21.06 -21.50
C SER A 58 -11.97 22.04 -20.34
N VAL A 59 -11.85 23.34 -20.60
CA VAL A 59 -11.87 24.38 -19.56
C VAL A 59 -13.29 24.51 -19.02
N VAL A 60 -13.46 24.20 -17.73
CA VAL A 60 -14.76 24.20 -17.04
C VAL A 60 -14.87 25.26 -15.95
N PHE A 61 -13.73 25.73 -15.43
CA PHE A 61 -13.63 26.80 -14.44
C PHE A 61 -12.44 27.69 -14.76
N TRP A 62 -12.53 28.96 -14.35
CA TRP A 62 -11.40 29.88 -14.30
C TRP A 62 -10.97 30.06 -12.85
N ASP A 63 -9.67 29.98 -12.59
CA ASP A 63 -9.11 30.15 -11.26
C ASP A 63 -8.41 31.51 -11.20
N ASN A 64 -8.82 32.39 -10.27
CA ASN A 64 -8.19 33.70 -10.09
C ASN A 64 -7.02 33.59 -9.11
N GLY A 65 -5.89 32.99 -9.50
CA GLY A 65 -4.76 32.77 -8.59
C GLY A 65 -5.03 31.70 -7.51
N ASN A 66 -4.16 31.60 -6.51
CA ASN A 66 -4.18 30.56 -5.48
C ASN A 66 -3.87 31.12 -4.09
N GLU A 67 -4.38 30.55 -3.00
CA GLU A 67 -3.92 30.83 -1.61
C GLU A 67 -3.67 32.31 -1.21
N GLY A 68 -4.59 33.20 -1.60
CA GLY A 68 -4.55 34.64 -1.31
C GLY A 68 -4.06 35.50 -2.48
N GLY A 69 -3.70 34.87 -3.59
CA GLY A 69 -3.21 35.51 -4.82
C GLY A 69 -4.28 36.02 -5.75
N TRP A 70 -5.55 35.80 -5.42
CA TRP A 70 -6.65 36.40 -6.16
C TRP A 70 -6.67 37.91 -5.99
N ASN A 71 -7.01 38.60 -7.07
CA ASN A 71 -7.42 39.99 -7.00
C ASN A 71 -8.92 40.10 -7.27
N THR A 72 -9.69 40.38 -6.22
CA THR A 72 -11.17 40.46 -6.28
C THR A 72 -11.69 41.56 -7.21
N GLU A 73 -10.86 42.55 -7.55
CA GLU A 73 -11.20 43.56 -8.55
C GLU A 73 -11.25 43.01 -9.99
N LEU A 74 -10.79 41.77 -10.20
CA LEU A 74 -10.75 41.07 -11.49
C LEU A 74 -11.87 40.04 -11.65
N ASP A 75 -12.62 39.69 -10.60
CA ASP A 75 -13.57 38.56 -10.61
C ASP A 75 -14.61 38.67 -11.73
N ASN A 76 -15.07 39.90 -12.00
CA ASN A 76 -16.05 40.17 -13.06
C ASN A 76 -15.41 40.36 -14.44
N ASP A 77 -14.09 40.52 -14.52
CA ASP A 77 -13.39 40.80 -15.78
C ASP A 77 -13.35 39.55 -16.68
N TYR A 78 -13.37 38.34 -16.10
CA TYR A 78 -13.47 37.09 -16.86
C TYR A 78 -14.73 37.04 -17.73
N ALA A 79 -15.88 37.48 -17.19
CA ALA A 79 -17.16 37.48 -17.89
C ALA A 79 -17.25 38.53 -19.02
N LEU A 80 -16.30 39.47 -19.11
CA LEU A 80 -16.19 40.38 -20.24
C LEU A 80 -15.71 39.66 -21.50
N TYR A 81 -14.96 38.56 -21.33
CA TYR A 81 -14.28 37.85 -22.42
C TYR A 81 -14.78 36.41 -22.60
N ASP A 82 -15.36 35.78 -21.57
CA ASP A 82 -15.97 34.45 -21.68
C ASP A 82 -17.48 34.54 -22.00
N PRO A 83 -17.92 34.23 -23.24
CA PRO A 83 -19.32 34.29 -23.63
C PRO A 83 -20.18 33.22 -22.92
N GLN A 84 -19.56 32.14 -22.42
CA GLN A 84 -20.25 31.09 -21.65
C GLN A 84 -20.43 31.50 -20.19
N LYS A 85 -19.72 32.55 -19.73
CA LYS A 85 -19.73 33.02 -18.34
C LYS A 85 -19.43 31.87 -17.37
N ARG A 86 -18.40 31.07 -17.66
CA ARG A 86 -17.97 30.00 -16.76
C ARG A 86 -17.66 30.57 -15.38
N THR A 87 -17.86 29.74 -14.35
CA THR A 87 -17.65 30.14 -12.97
C THR A 87 -16.17 30.45 -12.72
N VAL A 88 -15.91 31.61 -12.13
CA VAL A 88 -14.61 31.96 -11.55
C VAL A 88 -14.56 31.46 -10.12
N ILE A 89 -13.47 30.79 -9.74
CA ILE A 89 -13.21 30.28 -8.39
C ILE A 89 -11.93 30.89 -7.81
N HIS A 90 -11.86 30.88 -6.48
CA HIS A 90 -10.64 31.18 -5.71
C HIS A 90 -10.18 29.89 -5.04
N PRO A 91 -9.24 29.13 -5.63
CA PRO A 91 -8.60 27.99 -4.97
C PRO A 91 -8.15 28.36 -3.56
N TRP A 92 -8.44 27.50 -2.57
CA TRP A 92 -8.31 27.73 -1.11
C TRP A 92 -9.53 28.39 -0.42
N GLU A 93 -10.44 29.03 -1.14
CA GLU A 93 -11.52 29.84 -0.56
C GLU A 93 -12.94 29.32 -0.89
N LYS A 94 -13.90 29.69 -0.03
CA LYS A 94 -15.32 29.61 -0.36
C LYS A 94 -15.72 30.85 -1.16
N PHE A 95 -15.91 30.69 -2.46
CA PHE A 95 -16.20 31.80 -3.36
C PHE A 95 -17.16 31.39 -4.48
N ASN A 96 -18.03 32.31 -4.90
CA ASN A 96 -18.94 32.13 -6.04
C ASN A 96 -19.74 30.81 -6.03
N GLY A 97 -20.22 30.40 -4.85
CA GLY A 97 -21.00 29.17 -4.67
C GLY A 97 -20.18 27.87 -4.64
N THR A 98 -18.85 27.95 -4.56
CA THR A 98 -17.93 26.81 -4.46
C THR A 98 -17.21 26.78 -3.11
N ASP A 99 -16.83 25.60 -2.64
CA ASP A 99 -15.93 25.39 -1.48
C ASP A 99 -14.72 24.58 -1.95
N THR A 100 -13.60 25.27 -2.07
CA THR A 100 -12.36 24.74 -2.65
C THR A 100 -11.21 24.65 -1.64
N LYS A 101 -11.50 24.77 -0.34
CA LYS A 101 -10.49 24.82 0.73
C LYS A 101 -9.47 23.69 0.64
N HIS A 102 -8.19 24.04 0.79
CA HIS A 102 -7.14 23.03 0.76
C HIS A 102 -6.96 22.32 2.10
N TYR A 103 -6.46 21.09 2.04
CA TYR A 103 -5.86 20.34 3.16
C TYR A 103 -6.68 20.30 4.47
N GLN A 104 -8.00 20.31 4.36
CA GLN A 104 -8.89 20.14 5.51
C GLN A 104 -8.66 18.76 6.14
N ASP A 105 -8.62 18.70 7.48
CA ASP A 105 -8.56 17.41 8.18
C ASP A 105 -9.89 16.66 8.09
N TYR A 106 -9.87 15.37 8.44
CA TYR A 106 -11.03 14.51 8.24
C TYR A 106 -12.26 15.03 8.99
N LYS A 107 -12.09 15.59 10.20
CA LYS A 107 -13.17 16.15 11.01
C LYS A 107 -13.75 17.43 10.40
N ALA A 108 -12.89 18.30 9.84
CA ALA A 108 -13.33 19.47 9.11
C ALA A 108 -14.13 19.07 7.86
N VAL A 109 -13.68 18.05 7.13
CA VAL A 109 -14.43 17.49 5.99
C VAL A 109 -15.76 16.90 6.45
N GLU A 110 -15.85 16.21 7.59
CA GLU A 110 -17.13 15.72 8.14
C GLU A 110 -18.12 16.86 8.35
N LYS A 111 -17.65 17.99 8.89
CA LYS A 111 -18.48 19.20 9.06
C LYS A 111 -18.91 19.79 7.72
N THR A 112 -17.99 19.91 6.76
CA THR A 112 -18.32 20.37 5.39
C THR A 112 -19.36 19.46 4.75
N VAL A 113 -19.19 18.14 4.80
CA VAL A 113 -20.13 17.15 4.27
C VAL A 113 -21.52 17.26 4.91
N ALA A 114 -21.58 17.50 6.22
CA ALA A 114 -22.84 17.56 6.97
C ALA A 114 -23.62 18.86 6.78
N THR A 115 -22.94 19.99 6.51
CA THR A 115 -23.57 21.33 6.61
C THR A 115 -23.32 22.25 5.42
N GLY A 116 -22.35 21.93 4.56
CA GLY A 116 -22.04 22.69 3.35
C GLY A 116 -23.22 22.77 2.38
N GLN A 117 -23.31 23.89 1.67
CA GLN A 117 -24.33 24.12 0.64
C GLN A 117 -23.70 24.43 -0.72
N GLU A 118 -22.42 24.79 -0.73
CA GLU A 118 -21.62 25.10 -1.90
C GLU A 118 -21.27 23.83 -2.69
N VAL A 119 -20.91 23.99 -3.97
CA VAL A 119 -20.31 22.89 -4.75
C VAL A 119 -18.93 22.59 -4.15
N TYR A 120 -18.74 21.38 -3.64
CA TYR A 120 -17.57 21.02 -2.84
C TYR A 120 -16.58 20.18 -3.63
N PHE A 121 -15.37 20.73 -3.82
CA PHE A 121 -14.24 20.07 -4.47
C PHE A 121 -12.94 20.75 -4.02
N PRO A 122 -12.18 20.20 -3.07
CA PRO A 122 -10.92 20.81 -2.65
C PRO A 122 -9.95 20.88 -3.84
N THR A 123 -9.43 22.08 -4.12
CA THR A 123 -8.47 22.33 -5.21
C THR A 123 -7.06 21.85 -4.89
N GLU A 124 -6.79 21.51 -3.63
CA GLU A 124 -5.67 20.68 -3.18
C GLU A 124 -6.08 19.85 -1.94
N PHE A 125 -5.89 18.54 -1.98
CA PHE A 125 -5.99 17.68 -0.80
C PHE A 125 -4.98 16.53 -0.88
N MET A 126 -4.70 15.88 0.25
CA MET A 126 -3.79 14.73 0.33
C MET A 126 -2.42 14.98 -0.29
N HIS A 127 -1.60 15.79 0.38
CA HIS A 127 -0.27 16.13 -0.10
C HIS A 127 0.66 14.90 -0.19
N GLY A 128 1.28 14.68 -1.35
CA GLY A 128 2.08 13.51 -1.72
C GLY A 128 3.55 13.57 -1.33
N LEU A 129 3.94 14.36 -0.33
CA LEU A 129 5.36 14.56 0.01
C LEU A 129 6.01 13.22 0.37
N TYR A 130 7.11 12.86 -0.32
CA TYR A 130 7.83 11.59 -0.22
C TYR A 130 6.90 10.35 -0.41
N ASP A 131 5.81 10.53 -1.17
CA ASP A 131 4.58 9.72 -1.30
C ASP A 131 3.96 9.24 0.00
N GLY A 132 4.19 10.00 1.06
CA GLY A 132 3.67 9.72 2.37
C GLY A 132 2.28 10.30 2.60
N GLY A 133 1.41 10.45 1.58
CA GLY A 133 0.08 11.07 1.77
C GLY A 133 -0.95 10.96 0.63
N ALA A 134 -0.54 11.02 -0.65
CA ALA A 134 -1.47 11.13 -1.80
C ALA A 134 -2.54 10.02 -1.89
N GLY A 135 -2.16 8.79 -1.55
CA GLY A 135 -3.09 7.65 -1.46
C GLY A 135 -3.49 7.27 -0.04
N ALA A 136 -2.90 7.90 0.98
CA ALA A 136 -3.11 7.55 2.37
C ALA A 136 -4.45 8.12 2.86
N ALA A 137 -5.30 7.24 3.39
CA ALA A 137 -6.69 7.53 3.77
C ALA A 137 -7.60 8.04 2.64
N LEU A 138 -7.17 7.96 1.37
CA LEU A 138 -7.97 8.38 0.22
C LEU A 138 -9.34 7.68 0.19
N ASP A 139 -9.42 6.42 0.60
CA ASP A 139 -10.69 5.70 0.63
C ASP A 139 -11.67 6.30 1.65
N ASP A 140 -11.18 6.69 2.83
CA ASP A 140 -12.00 7.31 3.88
C ASP A 140 -12.51 8.68 3.43
N TYR A 141 -11.60 9.56 2.97
CA TYR A 141 -12.00 10.88 2.47
C TYR A 141 -12.94 10.75 1.28
N TRP A 142 -12.62 9.92 0.28
CA TRP A 142 -13.45 9.78 -0.92
C TRP A 142 -14.86 9.27 -0.60
N ARG A 143 -14.99 8.30 0.31
CA ARG A 143 -16.30 7.81 0.78
C ARG A 143 -17.06 8.87 1.58
N LEU A 144 -16.38 9.66 2.40
CA LEU A 144 -16.98 10.73 3.17
C LEU A 144 -17.47 11.86 2.26
N MET A 145 -16.59 12.40 1.41
CA MET A 145 -16.87 13.53 0.53
C MET A 145 -18.02 13.23 -0.44
N ARG A 146 -18.10 12.00 -0.98
CA ARG A 146 -19.22 11.56 -1.84
C ARG A 146 -20.60 11.59 -1.19
N LYS A 147 -20.70 11.73 0.14
CA LYS A 147 -21.99 11.89 0.83
C LYS A 147 -22.51 13.33 0.74
N HIS A 148 -21.67 14.31 0.42
CA HIS A 148 -22.10 15.69 0.24
C HIS A 148 -22.99 15.79 -1.02
N PRO A 149 -24.17 16.42 -0.94
CA PRO A 149 -25.13 16.45 -2.06
C PRO A 149 -24.60 17.16 -3.30
N HIS A 150 -23.69 18.12 -3.13
CA HIS A 150 -23.02 18.87 -4.20
C HIS A 150 -21.53 18.53 -4.33
N PHE A 151 -21.14 17.28 -4.04
CA PHE A 151 -19.75 16.83 -4.22
C PHE A 151 -19.35 16.82 -5.71
N ALA A 152 -18.24 17.46 -6.04
CA ALA A 152 -17.75 17.57 -7.42
C ALA A 152 -16.35 16.97 -7.65
N GLY A 153 -15.70 16.39 -6.63
CA GLY A 153 -14.39 15.75 -6.76
C GLY A 153 -13.33 16.38 -5.86
N GLY A 154 -12.09 16.41 -6.33
CA GLY A 154 -10.96 17.03 -5.62
C GLY A 154 -9.64 16.76 -6.35
N PHE A 155 -8.62 17.56 -6.04
CA PHE A 155 -7.31 17.52 -6.73
C PHE A 155 -6.20 17.16 -5.74
N ILE A 156 -5.47 16.07 -6.02
CA ILE A 156 -4.34 15.64 -5.20
C ILE A 156 -3.13 16.52 -5.50
N TRP A 157 -2.46 17.03 -4.47
CA TRP A 157 -1.16 17.69 -4.61
C TRP A 157 -0.03 16.66 -4.46
N ALA A 158 0.77 16.35 -5.48
CA ALA A 158 0.73 16.82 -6.86
C ALA A 158 0.92 15.65 -7.85
N PHE A 159 1.00 15.94 -9.16
CA PHE A 159 1.13 14.88 -10.16
C PHE A 159 2.55 14.32 -10.23
N VAL A 160 3.58 15.18 -10.37
CA VAL A 160 4.98 14.80 -10.66
C VAL A 160 5.92 15.42 -9.64
N ASP A 161 6.93 14.68 -9.20
CA ASP A 161 8.05 15.22 -8.42
C ASP A 161 8.90 16.18 -9.26
N GLU A 162 9.11 17.39 -8.73
CA GLU A 162 9.90 18.45 -9.31
C GLU A 162 11.37 18.34 -8.89
N ALA A 163 12.05 17.28 -9.36
CA ALA A 163 13.46 17.07 -9.07
C ALA A 163 14.34 17.22 -10.32
N VAL A 164 15.31 18.13 -10.28
CA VAL A 164 16.30 18.28 -11.35
C VAL A 164 17.55 17.45 -11.06
N ILE A 165 18.16 16.87 -12.10
CA ILE A 165 19.42 16.15 -11.93
C ILE A 165 20.58 17.15 -11.85
N ARG A 166 21.31 17.14 -10.73
CA ARG A 166 22.43 18.04 -10.45
C ARG A 166 23.77 17.37 -10.71
N THR A 167 24.35 17.61 -11.90
CA THR A 167 25.66 17.06 -12.27
C THR A 167 26.81 17.62 -11.42
N ASP A 168 26.66 18.83 -10.90
CA ASP A 168 27.57 19.47 -9.94
C ASP A 168 27.51 18.84 -8.53
N LYS A 169 26.45 18.08 -8.24
CA LYS A 169 26.24 17.35 -6.99
C LYS A 169 26.21 15.84 -7.20
N ASN A 170 27.12 15.31 -8.04
CA ASN A 170 27.25 13.87 -8.31
C ASN A 170 25.97 13.19 -8.85
N GLY A 171 25.14 13.93 -9.58
CA GLY A 171 23.94 13.39 -10.23
C GLY A 171 22.76 13.11 -9.31
N ILE A 172 22.69 13.77 -8.13
CA ILE A 172 21.48 13.67 -7.29
C ILE A 172 20.26 14.25 -8.00
N TYR A 173 19.10 13.72 -7.64
CA TYR A 173 17.83 14.38 -7.87
C TYR A 173 17.64 15.44 -6.78
N ASP A 174 17.54 16.70 -7.20
CA ASP A 174 17.42 17.86 -6.31
C ASP A 174 15.99 18.41 -6.45
N SER A 175 15.15 18.07 -5.47
CA SER A 175 13.78 18.56 -5.30
C SER A 175 13.70 19.77 -4.36
N ASP A 176 14.83 20.43 -4.10
CA ASP A 176 14.98 21.43 -3.03
C ASP A 176 14.50 20.87 -1.68
N GLY A 177 14.99 19.67 -1.35
CA GLY A 177 14.57 18.92 -0.16
C GLY A 177 13.10 18.51 -0.23
N ASN A 178 12.30 18.99 0.71
CA ASN A 178 10.87 18.65 0.86
C ASN A 178 9.90 19.63 0.17
N HIS A 179 10.41 20.49 -0.73
CA HIS A 179 9.59 21.46 -1.44
C HIS A 179 9.06 20.95 -2.78
N GLY A 180 9.76 20.03 -3.46
CA GLY A 180 9.38 19.53 -4.79
C GLY A 180 9.17 18.01 -4.88
N ALA A 181 9.22 17.27 -3.77
CA ALA A 181 9.08 15.81 -3.75
C ALA A 181 7.64 15.37 -3.45
N ASP A 182 6.67 15.95 -4.16
CA ASP A 182 5.25 15.93 -3.80
C ASP A 182 4.37 15.05 -4.71
N GLY A 183 4.98 14.43 -5.71
CA GLY A 183 4.30 13.73 -6.80
C GLY A 183 3.64 12.42 -6.39
N ILE A 184 2.90 11.86 -7.35
CA ILE A 184 2.50 10.44 -7.34
C ILE A 184 3.29 9.65 -8.40
N VAL A 185 4.14 10.36 -9.14
CA VAL A 185 5.14 9.83 -10.05
C VAL A 185 6.44 10.63 -9.92
N GLY A 186 7.57 9.98 -10.11
CA GLY A 186 8.88 10.62 -10.12
C GLY A 186 9.11 11.57 -11.30
N PRO A 187 10.29 12.23 -11.37
CA PRO A 187 10.63 13.20 -12.41
C PRO A 187 10.62 12.58 -13.82
N HIS A 188 10.82 11.26 -13.95
CA HIS A 188 10.70 10.53 -15.22
C HIS A 188 9.43 9.68 -15.31
N ARG A 189 8.41 10.03 -14.51
CA ARG A 189 7.07 9.43 -14.46
C ARG A 189 7.09 7.99 -13.96
N GLU A 190 8.10 7.64 -13.16
CA GLU A 190 8.13 6.38 -12.42
C GLU A 190 6.96 6.34 -11.44
N LYS A 191 6.12 5.30 -11.53
CA LYS A 191 4.91 5.22 -10.72
C LYS A 191 5.24 4.85 -9.28
N GLU A 192 4.69 5.62 -8.36
CA GLU A 192 4.80 5.37 -6.93
C GLU A 192 3.64 4.51 -6.42
N ALA A 193 3.67 4.14 -5.13
CA ALA A 193 2.66 3.24 -4.57
C ALA A 193 1.26 3.88 -4.54
N SER A 194 1.15 5.18 -4.26
CA SER A 194 -0.12 5.90 -4.27
C SER A 194 -0.78 5.91 -5.64
N TYR A 195 -0.02 5.95 -6.75
CA TYR A 195 -0.57 5.91 -8.11
C TYR A 195 -1.56 4.76 -8.28
N TYR A 196 -1.19 3.56 -7.82
CA TYR A 196 -2.03 2.37 -7.92
C TYR A 196 -3.21 2.43 -6.96
N THR A 197 -3.03 3.01 -5.78
CA THR A 197 -4.10 3.22 -4.80
C THR A 197 -5.18 4.14 -5.37
N ILE A 198 -4.76 5.27 -5.93
CA ILE A 198 -5.62 6.27 -6.59
C ILE A 198 -6.34 5.63 -7.78
N LYS A 199 -5.61 4.86 -8.61
CA LYS A 199 -6.19 4.15 -9.76
C LYS A 199 -7.34 3.21 -9.34
N GLU A 200 -7.20 2.51 -8.21
CA GLU A 200 -8.28 1.66 -7.69
C GLU A 200 -9.45 2.49 -7.14
N ILE A 201 -9.17 3.43 -6.24
CA ILE A 201 -10.22 4.17 -5.49
C ILE A 201 -11.07 5.04 -6.42
N TRP A 202 -10.43 5.67 -7.41
CA TRP A 202 -11.10 6.50 -8.41
C TRP A 202 -11.55 5.72 -9.64
N SER A 203 -11.50 4.38 -9.60
CA SER A 203 -12.07 3.57 -10.67
C SER A 203 -13.57 3.88 -10.84
N PRO A 204 -14.04 4.20 -12.05
CA PRO A 204 -15.45 4.39 -12.34
C PRO A 204 -16.23 3.07 -12.35
N VAL A 205 -15.55 1.93 -12.38
CA VAL A 205 -16.12 0.62 -12.07
C VAL A 205 -15.76 0.30 -10.64
N TYR A 206 -16.73 0.35 -9.73
CA TYR A 206 -16.48 0.13 -8.32
C TYR A 206 -16.90 -1.25 -7.87
N ILE A 207 -15.98 -1.93 -7.18
CA ILE A 207 -16.21 -3.23 -6.55
C ILE A 207 -15.91 -3.07 -5.08
N GLU A 208 -16.89 -3.36 -4.23
CA GLU A 208 -16.69 -3.37 -2.78
C GLU A 208 -15.80 -4.57 -2.40
N PRO A 209 -14.79 -4.38 -1.53
CA PRO A 209 -13.97 -5.49 -1.05
C PRO A 209 -14.82 -6.58 -0.39
N GLN A 210 -14.61 -7.82 -0.80
CA GLN A 210 -15.25 -8.99 -0.22
C GLN A 210 -14.28 -10.19 -0.30
N PRO A 211 -14.27 -11.08 0.71
CA PRO A 211 -13.50 -12.32 0.63
C PRO A 211 -14.10 -13.26 -0.41
N ILE A 212 -13.24 -14.06 -1.05
CA ILE A 212 -13.68 -15.23 -1.82
C ILE A 212 -13.38 -16.45 -0.95
N ASP A 213 -14.43 -16.98 -0.33
CA ASP A 213 -14.37 -18.14 0.54
C ASP A 213 -15.15 -19.33 -0.03
N ALA A 214 -15.34 -20.38 0.77
CA ALA A 214 -16.07 -21.57 0.33
C ALA A 214 -17.55 -21.31 0.00
N ALA A 215 -18.14 -20.22 0.49
CA ALA A 215 -19.52 -19.82 0.20
C ALA A 215 -19.64 -18.95 -1.06
N PHE A 216 -18.52 -18.58 -1.70
CA PHE A 216 -18.53 -17.76 -2.90
C PHE A 216 -19.27 -18.43 -4.06
N THR A 217 -20.28 -17.74 -4.59
CA THR A 217 -21.17 -18.25 -5.64
C THR A 217 -20.74 -17.88 -7.05
N GLY A 218 -19.58 -17.23 -7.21
CA GLY A 218 -19.16 -16.66 -8.50
C GLY A 218 -19.83 -15.32 -8.82
N GLN A 219 -20.40 -14.64 -7.83
CA GLN A 219 -21.07 -13.35 -7.98
C GLN A 219 -20.31 -12.22 -7.30
N ILE A 220 -20.12 -11.10 -8.02
CA ILE A 220 -19.41 -9.93 -7.50
C ILE A 220 -20.32 -8.70 -7.60
N PRO A 221 -20.68 -8.03 -6.48
CA PRO A 221 -21.36 -6.75 -6.51
C PRO A 221 -20.53 -5.70 -7.25
N VAL A 222 -21.18 -4.90 -8.09
CA VAL A 222 -20.54 -3.84 -8.87
C VAL A 222 -21.43 -2.59 -8.88
N GLU A 223 -20.81 -1.42 -8.85
CA GLU A 223 -21.45 -0.12 -8.99
C GLU A 223 -20.87 0.60 -10.21
N ASN A 224 -21.74 1.15 -11.06
CA ASN A 224 -21.33 2.04 -12.14
C ASN A 224 -21.18 3.46 -11.60
N ARG A 225 -19.94 3.94 -11.52
CA ARG A 225 -19.58 5.31 -11.13
C ARG A 225 -19.13 6.20 -12.29
N TYR A 226 -19.29 5.77 -13.54
CA TYR A 226 -19.21 6.69 -14.67
C TYR A 226 -20.33 7.72 -14.61
N SER A 227 -20.08 8.92 -15.14
CA SER A 227 -21.11 9.95 -15.30
C SER A 227 -21.96 9.74 -16.57
N PHE A 228 -21.36 9.25 -17.66
CA PHE A 228 -22.00 9.18 -18.99
C PHE A 228 -21.92 7.81 -19.66
N THR A 229 -21.21 6.85 -19.08
CA THR A 229 -20.94 5.54 -19.70
C THR A 229 -21.76 4.45 -19.02
N ASN A 230 -22.45 3.62 -19.81
CA ASN A 230 -23.08 2.40 -19.30
C ASN A 230 -22.05 1.26 -19.27
N LEU A 231 -22.10 0.38 -18.25
CA LEU A 231 -21.17 -0.74 -18.15
C LEU A 231 -21.29 -1.78 -19.27
N ASN A 232 -22.37 -1.79 -20.05
CA ASN A 232 -22.47 -2.61 -21.26
C ASN A 232 -21.52 -2.16 -22.39
N GLN A 233 -20.94 -0.97 -22.29
CA GLN A 233 -19.88 -0.47 -23.19
C GLN A 233 -18.48 -0.88 -22.70
N CYS A 234 -18.36 -1.28 -21.44
CA CYS A 234 -17.13 -1.79 -20.85
C CYS A 234 -17.00 -3.30 -21.09
N THR A 235 -15.79 -3.83 -21.02
CA THR A 235 -15.54 -5.27 -21.10
C THR A 235 -14.93 -5.77 -19.80
N PHE A 236 -15.38 -6.94 -19.34
CA PHE A 236 -14.85 -7.61 -18.16
C PHE A 236 -14.24 -8.95 -18.53
N LYS A 237 -13.06 -9.26 -17.98
CA LYS A 237 -12.40 -10.55 -18.14
C LYS A 237 -11.96 -11.05 -16.78
N TRP A 238 -12.16 -12.34 -16.51
CA TRP A 238 -11.60 -12.98 -15.34
C TRP A 238 -10.62 -14.07 -15.72
N LYS A 239 -9.69 -14.36 -14.80
CA LYS A 239 -8.79 -15.51 -14.88
C LYS A 239 -8.62 -16.17 -13.51
N LEU A 240 -8.56 -17.49 -13.53
CA LEU A 240 -8.23 -18.34 -12.40
C LEU A 240 -6.81 -18.84 -12.57
N VAL A 241 -5.97 -18.73 -11.54
CA VAL A 241 -4.52 -18.96 -11.68
C VAL A 241 -3.95 -19.87 -10.59
N LYS A 242 -2.78 -20.46 -10.89
CA LYS A 242 -1.88 -21.13 -9.95
C LYS A 242 -0.58 -20.37 -9.80
N PHE A 243 -0.18 -20.12 -8.57
CA PHE A 243 1.07 -19.44 -8.28
C PHE A 243 2.25 -20.41 -8.32
N PRO A 244 3.43 -19.95 -8.77
CA PRO A 244 4.66 -20.72 -8.57
C PRO A 244 4.94 -20.88 -7.07
N THR A 245 5.55 -22.00 -6.70
CA THR A 245 5.97 -22.24 -5.31
C THR A 245 7.22 -21.43 -4.98
N ALA A 246 7.54 -21.28 -3.69
CA ALA A 246 8.77 -20.61 -3.26
C ALA A 246 10.07 -21.19 -3.88
N LYS A 247 10.06 -22.47 -4.31
CA LYS A 247 11.22 -23.12 -4.94
C LYS A 247 11.39 -22.77 -6.42
N ASN A 248 10.34 -22.35 -7.11
CA ASN A 248 10.43 -21.95 -8.51
C ASN A 248 11.21 -20.64 -8.63
N LYS A 249 12.10 -20.51 -9.63
CA LYS A 249 12.85 -19.26 -9.85
C LYS A 249 11.97 -18.11 -10.33
N GLY A 250 11.01 -18.40 -11.22
CA GLY A 250 10.11 -17.40 -11.78
C GLY A 250 8.95 -17.01 -10.86
N THR A 251 8.35 -15.86 -11.15
CA THR A 251 7.21 -15.26 -10.43
C THR A 251 5.88 -15.40 -11.18
N THR A 252 5.91 -15.80 -12.45
CA THR A 252 4.73 -15.90 -13.31
C THR A 252 3.80 -17.03 -12.87
N PHE A 253 2.52 -16.71 -12.69
CA PHE A 253 1.47 -17.70 -12.45
C PHE A 253 1.10 -18.46 -13.74
N ILE A 254 0.51 -19.64 -13.57
CA ILE A 254 -0.09 -20.41 -14.65
C ILE A 254 -1.59 -20.09 -14.68
N THR A 255 -2.11 -19.68 -15.83
CA THR A 255 -3.56 -19.49 -16.01
C THR A 255 -4.23 -20.84 -16.21
N GLN A 256 -5.16 -21.19 -15.32
CA GLN A 256 -5.92 -22.45 -15.40
C GLN A 256 -7.18 -22.30 -16.25
N SER A 257 -7.86 -21.16 -16.12
CA SER A 257 -9.07 -20.86 -16.86
C SER A 257 -9.23 -19.36 -17.01
N THR A 258 -9.92 -18.95 -18.07
CA THR A 258 -10.34 -17.57 -18.29
C THR A 258 -11.80 -17.53 -18.70
N GLY A 259 -12.41 -16.36 -18.61
CA GLY A 259 -13.74 -16.14 -19.14
C GLY A 259 -14.17 -14.69 -19.01
N THR A 260 -15.41 -14.44 -19.43
CA THR A 260 -16.07 -13.16 -19.28
C THR A 260 -17.30 -13.35 -18.39
N PRO A 261 -17.62 -12.40 -17.50
CA PRO A 261 -18.89 -12.43 -16.79
C PRO A 261 -20.09 -12.46 -17.74
N ALA A 262 -21.27 -12.81 -17.21
CA ALA A 262 -22.54 -12.61 -17.88
C ALA A 262 -22.69 -11.13 -18.30
N ALA A 263 -23.36 -10.91 -19.43
CA ALA A 263 -23.68 -9.56 -19.87
C ALA A 263 -24.46 -8.82 -18.78
N LEU A 264 -24.05 -7.58 -18.53
CA LEU A 264 -24.61 -6.71 -17.52
C LEU A 264 -24.75 -5.31 -18.14
N SER A 265 -25.89 -4.66 -17.92
CA SER A 265 -26.13 -3.28 -18.34
C SER A 265 -26.51 -2.49 -17.11
N LEU A 266 -25.61 -1.62 -16.66
CA LEU A 266 -25.83 -0.68 -15.57
C LEU A 266 -25.59 0.73 -16.10
N LYS A 267 -26.62 1.57 -16.05
CA LYS A 267 -26.51 3.01 -16.34
C LYS A 267 -25.64 3.71 -15.27
N PRO A 268 -25.12 4.92 -15.55
CA PRO A 268 -24.50 5.76 -14.54
C PRO A 268 -25.26 5.77 -13.20
N GLY A 269 -24.56 5.49 -12.09
CA GLY A 269 -25.12 5.45 -10.74
C GLY A 269 -25.81 4.14 -10.32
N GLU A 270 -26.07 3.21 -11.25
CA GLU A 270 -26.73 1.95 -10.91
C GLU A 270 -25.78 0.94 -10.25
N LYS A 271 -26.35 0.09 -9.39
CA LYS A 271 -25.67 -1.04 -8.75
C LYS A 271 -26.24 -2.36 -9.27
N GLY A 272 -25.40 -3.38 -9.33
CA GLY A 272 -25.82 -4.72 -9.75
C GLY A 272 -24.79 -5.78 -9.37
N THR A 273 -24.83 -6.90 -10.07
CA THR A 273 -23.99 -8.06 -9.75
C THR A 273 -23.42 -8.68 -11.02
N LEU A 274 -22.09 -8.79 -11.08
CA LEU A 274 -21.39 -9.56 -12.09
C LEU A 274 -21.48 -11.04 -11.74
N ASN A 275 -22.18 -11.82 -12.58
CA ASN A 275 -22.11 -13.28 -12.53
C ASN A 275 -20.92 -13.74 -13.38
N LEU A 276 -19.86 -14.21 -12.74
CA LEU A 276 -18.63 -14.60 -13.41
C LEU A 276 -18.76 -15.90 -14.22
N LYS A 277 -19.79 -16.73 -13.96
CA LYS A 277 -19.94 -18.07 -14.58
C LYS A 277 -18.69 -18.93 -14.42
N LEU A 278 -18.15 -18.98 -13.20
CA LEU A 278 -16.95 -19.76 -12.92
C LEU A 278 -17.21 -21.26 -13.11
N PRO A 279 -16.20 -22.03 -13.58
CA PRO A 279 -16.31 -23.49 -13.64
C PRO A 279 -16.42 -24.08 -12.23
N ALA A 280 -17.04 -25.25 -12.09
CA ALA A 280 -17.19 -25.93 -10.80
C ALA A 280 -15.84 -26.20 -10.08
N SER A 281 -14.74 -26.26 -10.81
CA SER A 281 -13.38 -26.45 -10.30
C SER A 281 -12.69 -25.16 -9.82
N TRP A 282 -13.37 -24.01 -9.80
CA TRP A 282 -12.72 -22.72 -9.52
C TRP A 282 -11.96 -22.69 -8.19
N SER A 283 -12.50 -23.34 -7.16
CA SER A 283 -11.93 -23.44 -5.81
C SER A 283 -10.61 -24.21 -5.75
N GLN A 284 -10.26 -24.95 -6.81
CA GLN A 284 -8.97 -25.60 -6.93
C GLN A 284 -7.85 -24.62 -7.30
N SER A 285 -8.16 -23.39 -7.70
CA SER A 285 -7.19 -22.36 -8.09
C SER A 285 -6.58 -21.68 -6.86
N ASP A 286 -5.50 -20.93 -7.05
CA ASP A 286 -4.87 -20.20 -5.94
C ASP A 286 -5.41 -18.75 -5.85
N ALA A 287 -5.78 -18.14 -6.97
CA ALA A 287 -6.40 -16.82 -7.00
C ALA A 287 -7.35 -16.61 -8.20
N LEU A 288 -8.28 -15.68 -8.01
CA LEU A 288 -9.12 -15.09 -9.05
C LEU A 288 -8.63 -13.67 -9.34
N TYR A 289 -8.51 -13.31 -10.62
CA TYR A 289 -8.36 -11.93 -11.07
C TYR A 289 -9.57 -11.54 -11.90
N LEU A 290 -10.01 -10.28 -11.76
CA LEU A 290 -11.03 -9.65 -12.57
C LEU A 290 -10.48 -8.34 -13.11
N THR A 291 -10.49 -8.17 -14.43
CA THR A 291 -10.06 -6.95 -15.10
C THR A 291 -11.25 -6.30 -15.78
N ALA A 292 -11.44 -5.00 -15.56
CA ALA A 292 -12.35 -4.16 -16.31
C ALA A 292 -11.59 -3.32 -17.35
N TYR A 293 -12.14 -3.23 -18.55
CA TYR A 293 -11.66 -2.40 -19.65
C TYR A 293 -12.72 -1.39 -20.03
N GLY A 294 -12.31 -0.15 -20.27
CA GLY A 294 -13.20 0.91 -20.73
C GLY A 294 -13.67 0.71 -22.17
N PRO A 295 -14.58 1.57 -22.66
CA PRO A 295 -15.00 1.57 -24.07
C PRO A 295 -13.83 1.79 -25.04
N ASP A 296 -12.79 2.50 -24.59
CA ASP A 296 -11.52 2.72 -25.29
C ASP A 296 -10.59 1.49 -25.30
N LYS A 297 -11.04 0.38 -24.72
CA LYS A 297 -10.31 -0.89 -24.58
C LYS A 297 -9.06 -0.80 -23.71
N LYS A 298 -8.86 0.31 -22.97
CA LYS A 298 -7.77 0.42 -22.00
C LYS A 298 -8.20 -0.19 -20.67
N GLU A 299 -7.23 -0.70 -19.92
CA GLU A 299 -7.49 -1.25 -18.60
C GLU A 299 -7.93 -0.12 -17.64
N ILE A 300 -9.11 -0.29 -17.03
CA ILE A 300 -9.56 0.54 -15.91
C ILE A 300 -8.81 0.10 -14.66
N PHE A 301 -8.97 -1.17 -14.26
CA PHE A 301 -8.27 -1.77 -13.13
C PHE A 301 -8.37 -3.29 -13.17
N THR A 302 -7.45 -3.96 -12.47
CA THR A 302 -7.47 -5.40 -12.23
C THR A 302 -7.51 -5.69 -10.73
N TRP A 303 -8.63 -6.21 -10.25
CA TRP A 303 -8.81 -6.72 -8.89
C TRP A 303 -8.37 -8.17 -8.79
N SER A 304 -8.01 -8.60 -7.59
CA SER A 304 -7.58 -9.96 -7.34
C SER A 304 -7.91 -10.44 -5.94
N TRP A 305 -8.23 -11.72 -5.81
CA TRP A 305 -8.59 -12.38 -4.55
C TRP A 305 -7.84 -13.69 -4.41
N ALA A 306 -7.28 -13.93 -3.23
CA ALA A 306 -6.79 -15.26 -2.87
C ALA A 306 -7.98 -16.23 -2.71
N ILE A 307 -7.85 -17.42 -3.30
CA ILE A 307 -8.81 -18.53 -3.14
C ILE A 307 -8.24 -19.54 -2.14
N SER A 308 -6.97 -19.90 -2.30
CA SER A 308 -6.29 -20.83 -1.38
C SER A 308 -5.88 -20.09 -0.10
N PRO A 309 -6.29 -20.56 1.10
CA PRO A 309 -5.85 -19.94 2.34
C PRO A 309 -4.36 -20.24 2.63
N PRO A 310 -3.66 -19.38 3.39
CA PRO A 310 -2.25 -19.56 3.72
C PRO A 310 -1.92 -20.92 4.34
N ALA A 311 -2.74 -21.41 5.28
CA ALA A 311 -2.60 -22.74 5.87
C ALA A 311 -2.58 -23.88 4.83
N ALA A 312 -3.43 -23.80 3.80
CA ALA A 312 -3.44 -24.80 2.72
C ALA A 312 -2.17 -24.71 1.86
N ILE A 313 -1.64 -23.51 1.64
CA ILE A 313 -0.39 -23.28 0.90
C ILE A 313 0.80 -23.84 1.69
N ALA A 314 0.89 -23.54 2.99
CA ALA A 314 1.92 -24.06 3.88
C ALA A 314 1.90 -25.61 3.93
N LYS A 315 0.73 -26.21 4.08
CA LYS A 315 0.53 -27.67 4.09
C LYS A 315 0.96 -28.33 2.76
N LYS A 316 0.57 -27.77 1.62
CA LYS A 316 1.00 -28.24 0.28
C LYS A 316 2.53 -28.19 0.16
N ALA A 317 3.15 -27.12 0.62
CA ALA A 317 4.60 -26.97 0.60
C ALA A 317 5.30 -28.02 1.50
N ALA A 318 4.71 -28.37 2.65
CA ALA A 318 5.27 -29.37 3.58
C ALA A 318 5.25 -30.80 3.00
N ALA A 319 4.17 -31.18 2.30
CA ALA A 319 4.06 -32.48 1.63
C ALA A 319 5.18 -32.71 0.59
N SER A 320 5.68 -31.65 -0.04
CA SER A 320 6.81 -31.74 -0.99
C SER A 320 8.14 -32.11 -0.31
N ILE A 321 8.35 -31.68 0.95
CA ILE A 321 9.57 -31.98 1.71
C ILE A 321 9.53 -33.42 2.21
N ALA A 322 8.39 -33.89 2.72
CA ALA A 322 8.23 -35.26 3.20
C ALA A 322 8.60 -36.30 2.12
N LYS A 323 8.28 -36.02 0.84
CA LYS A 323 8.69 -36.88 -0.29
C LYS A 323 10.21 -36.92 -0.50
N LYS A 324 10.92 -35.81 -0.27
CA LYS A 324 12.38 -35.71 -0.41
C LYS A 324 13.11 -36.30 0.80
N SER A 325 12.61 -36.08 2.02
CA SER A 325 13.23 -36.57 3.25
C SER A 325 13.14 -38.08 3.41
N LEU A 326 12.15 -38.74 2.79
CA LEU A 326 12.11 -40.21 2.68
C LEU A 326 13.31 -40.79 1.90
N ALA A 327 14.03 -39.98 1.12
CA ALA A 327 15.21 -40.41 0.35
C ALA A 327 16.56 -40.13 1.05
N ALA A 328 16.59 -39.40 2.17
CA ALA A 328 17.80 -39.09 2.92
C ALA A 328 17.83 -39.83 4.26
N SER A 329 19.00 -40.27 4.75
CA SER A 329 19.08 -40.94 6.05
C SER A 329 18.63 -39.98 7.16
N LYS A 330 17.59 -40.38 7.89
CA LYS A 330 17.00 -39.62 9.01
C LYS A 330 17.99 -39.55 10.17
N SER A 331 18.73 -38.45 10.29
CA SER A 331 19.56 -38.18 11.47
C SER A 331 18.67 -37.96 12.70
N ALA A 332 19.01 -38.59 13.83
CA ALA A 332 18.30 -38.38 15.08
C ALA A 332 18.42 -36.92 15.54
N ILE A 333 17.35 -36.37 16.12
CA ILE A 333 17.38 -35.04 16.72
C ILE A 333 18.22 -35.12 18.01
N THR A 334 19.21 -34.24 18.15
CA THR A 334 20.02 -34.14 19.36
C THR A 334 19.99 -32.72 19.91
N SER A 335 20.32 -32.58 21.19
CA SER A 335 20.42 -31.30 21.87
C SER A 335 21.66 -31.26 22.74
N GLU A 336 22.33 -30.12 22.76
CA GLU A 336 23.49 -29.82 23.59
C GLU A 336 23.24 -28.48 24.28
N GLU A 337 23.55 -28.36 25.58
CA GLU A 337 23.37 -27.11 26.30
C GLU A 337 24.60 -26.75 27.15
N THR A 338 24.77 -25.45 27.36
CA THR A 338 25.66 -24.84 28.36
C THR A 338 24.81 -23.99 29.30
N ASP A 339 25.46 -23.28 30.22
CA ASP A 339 24.76 -22.33 31.09
C ASP A 339 24.07 -21.20 30.30
N GLN A 340 24.62 -20.82 29.14
CA GLN A 340 24.16 -19.67 28.35
C GLN A 340 23.41 -20.04 27.07
N GLN A 341 23.66 -21.22 26.49
CA GLN A 341 23.16 -21.56 25.16
C GLN A 341 22.52 -22.96 25.11
N LEU A 342 21.42 -23.08 24.38
CA LEU A 342 20.88 -24.35 23.92
C LEU A 342 21.13 -24.49 22.41
N THR A 343 21.64 -25.64 21.99
CA THR A 343 21.79 -26.01 20.58
C THR A 343 20.92 -27.23 20.28
N VAL A 344 19.98 -27.11 19.34
CA VAL A 344 19.19 -28.23 18.83
C VAL A 344 19.70 -28.59 17.44
N LYS A 345 20.01 -29.86 17.18
CA LYS A 345 20.45 -30.36 15.87
C LYS A 345 19.35 -31.23 15.26
N CYS A 346 18.86 -30.85 14.09
CA CYS A 346 17.82 -31.57 13.34
C CYS A 346 18.16 -31.55 11.85
N ASP A 347 18.11 -32.68 11.16
CA ASP A 347 18.41 -32.81 9.72
C ASP A 347 19.76 -32.18 9.29
N GLY A 348 20.78 -32.26 10.17
CA GLY A 348 22.10 -31.67 9.92
C GLY A 348 22.16 -30.14 10.07
N ILE A 349 21.09 -29.52 10.55
CA ILE A 349 20.99 -28.08 10.84
C ILE A 349 21.00 -27.89 12.36
N SER A 350 21.85 -26.97 12.85
CA SER A 350 21.96 -26.58 14.25
C SER A 350 21.23 -25.25 14.49
N TYR A 351 20.39 -25.21 15.51
CA TYR A 351 19.61 -24.05 15.94
C TYR A 351 20.11 -23.61 17.30
N HIS A 352 20.65 -22.39 17.39
CA HIS A 352 21.25 -21.87 18.62
C HIS A 352 20.30 -20.89 19.29
N PHE A 353 20.00 -21.14 20.56
CA PHE A 353 19.14 -20.31 21.42
C PHE A 353 19.95 -19.78 22.59
N ASP A 354 19.73 -18.52 22.95
CA ASP A 354 20.24 -17.95 24.18
C ASP A 354 19.28 -18.29 25.34
N LYS A 355 19.78 -18.88 26.42
CA LYS A 355 18.96 -19.34 27.55
C LYS A 355 18.49 -18.21 28.47
N MET A 356 19.15 -17.05 28.43
CA MET A 356 18.82 -15.90 29.27
C MET A 356 17.68 -15.07 28.68
N THR A 357 17.58 -15.05 27.35
CA THR A 357 16.58 -14.30 26.59
C THR A 357 15.55 -15.20 25.92
N GLY A 358 15.85 -16.49 25.73
CA GLY A 358 15.03 -17.44 24.98
C GLY A 358 15.05 -17.22 23.45
N TYR A 359 15.82 -16.23 22.97
CA TYR A 359 15.85 -15.86 21.56
C TYR A 359 16.71 -16.80 20.74
N ILE A 360 16.29 -17.05 19.49
CA ILE A 360 17.18 -17.65 18.49
C ILE A 360 18.33 -16.68 18.21
N GLN A 361 19.54 -17.20 18.08
CA GLN A 361 20.77 -16.43 17.87
C GLN A 361 21.31 -16.60 16.45
N LYS A 362 21.23 -17.81 15.91
CA LYS A 362 21.64 -18.16 14.54
C LYS A 362 21.18 -19.57 14.19
N VAL A 363 21.19 -19.86 12.89
CA VAL A 363 20.98 -21.20 12.35
C VAL A 363 22.22 -21.61 11.55
N VAL A 364 22.79 -22.77 11.82
CA VAL A 364 24.00 -23.26 11.13
C VAL A 364 23.66 -24.52 10.36
N LYS A 365 23.92 -24.52 9.05
CA LYS A 365 23.85 -25.72 8.21
C LYS A 365 25.24 -26.06 7.67
N PRO A 366 25.47 -27.25 7.08
CA PRO A 366 26.80 -27.67 6.67
C PRO A 366 27.48 -26.71 5.68
N SER A 367 26.69 -25.98 4.88
CA SER A 367 27.17 -25.06 3.85
C SER A 367 27.21 -23.59 4.26
N ALA A 368 26.55 -23.18 5.35
CA ALA A 368 26.41 -21.77 5.70
C ALA A 368 25.94 -21.55 7.16
N THR A 369 26.29 -20.39 7.71
CA THR A 369 25.63 -19.83 8.90
C THR A 369 24.61 -18.79 8.43
N ILE A 370 23.38 -18.86 8.96
CA ILE A 370 22.28 -17.94 8.71
C ILE A 370 22.08 -17.06 9.95
N SER A 371 22.21 -15.75 9.78
CA SER A 371 22.22 -14.75 10.86
C SER A 371 20.83 -14.31 11.36
N LEU A 372 19.82 -15.18 11.30
CA LEU A 372 18.51 -14.89 11.90
C LEU A 372 18.64 -14.94 13.43
N SER A 373 18.38 -13.82 14.10
CA SER A 373 18.67 -13.64 15.52
C SER A 373 17.63 -12.78 16.24
N ASN A 374 17.82 -12.58 17.55
CA ASN A 374 17.07 -11.67 18.42
C ASN A 374 15.55 -11.75 18.22
N GLY A 375 15.00 -12.96 18.23
CA GLY A 375 13.56 -13.14 18.19
C GLY A 375 13.12 -14.59 18.40
N PRO A 376 11.80 -14.84 18.38
CA PRO A 376 10.75 -13.82 18.20
C PRO A 376 10.63 -12.87 19.39
N VAL A 377 10.50 -11.56 19.12
CA VAL A 377 10.17 -10.53 20.12
C VAL A 377 8.77 -10.00 19.83
N LEU A 378 7.99 -9.71 20.87
CA LEU A 378 6.69 -9.08 20.73
C LEU A 378 6.84 -7.61 20.30
N ALA A 379 6.29 -7.25 19.15
CA ALA A 379 6.34 -5.88 18.63
C ALA A 379 5.36 -4.97 19.38
N GLY A 380 5.79 -3.75 19.68
CA GLY A 380 4.95 -2.67 20.22
C GLY A 380 4.97 -2.54 21.75
N VAL A 381 5.46 -3.54 22.47
CA VAL A 381 5.61 -3.52 23.93
C VAL A 381 6.88 -4.22 24.36
N THR A 382 7.35 -3.92 25.57
CA THR A 382 8.47 -4.63 26.19
C THR A 382 7.96 -5.84 26.98
N THR A 383 8.65 -6.97 26.78
CA THR A 383 8.44 -8.22 27.54
C THR A 383 9.77 -8.80 27.97
N GLU A 384 9.78 -9.54 29.08
CA GLU A 384 10.95 -10.23 29.61
C GLU A 384 10.69 -11.73 29.71
N LEU A 385 11.73 -12.54 29.50
CA LEU A 385 11.65 -13.98 29.66
C LEU A 385 11.32 -14.33 31.13
N LYS A 386 10.27 -15.12 31.34
CA LYS A 386 9.91 -15.71 32.64
C LYS A 386 10.24 -17.18 32.71
N GLN A 387 10.09 -17.89 31.61
CA GLN A 387 10.36 -19.32 31.57
C GLN A 387 10.95 -19.71 30.22
N PHE A 388 12.00 -20.52 30.24
CA PHE A 388 12.57 -21.17 29.07
C PHE A 388 12.67 -22.67 29.36
N THR A 389 12.01 -23.48 28.55
CA THR A 389 12.02 -24.94 28.69
C THR A 389 12.34 -25.59 27.36
N HIS A 390 12.90 -26.78 27.43
CA HIS A 390 13.05 -27.64 26.26
C HIS A 390 12.95 -29.09 26.67
N HIS A 391 12.37 -29.92 25.81
CA HIS A 391 12.21 -31.33 26.08
C HIS A 391 12.02 -32.12 24.79
N LYS A 392 12.28 -33.42 24.88
CA LYS A 392 11.92 -34.37 23.84
C LYS A 392 10.46 -34.79 24.03
N ASP A 393 9.67 -34.72 22.97
CA ASP A 393 8.28 -35.17 22.92
C ASP A 393 8.11 -36.19 21.79
N GLY A 394 8.17 -37.47 22.13
CA GLY A 394 8.15 -38.57 21.17
C GLY A 394 9.27 -38.46 20.13
N ASN A 395 8.89 -38.20 18.87
CA ASN A 395 9.81 -38.02 17.73
C ASN A 395 10.12 -36.55 17.41
N GLN A 396 9.77 -35.64 18.31
CA GLN A 396 9.96 -34.20 18.18
C GLN A 396 10.84 -33.69 19.31
N TYR A 397 11.43 -32.53 19.10
CA TYR A 397 12.10 -31.77 20.13
C TYR A 397 11.44 -30.40 20.22
N ILE A 398 11.12 -29.97 21.42
CA ILE A 398 10.33 -28.78 21.70
C ILE A 398 11.19 -27.80 22.49
N VAL A 399 11.17 -26.53 22.09
CA VAL A 399 11.76 -25.41 22.82
C VAL A 399 10.69 -24.35 23.01
N GLU A 400 10.42 -23.99 24.26
CA GLU A 400 9.35 -23.06 24.64
C GLU A 400 9.94 -21.90 25.44
N ALA A 401 9.39 -20.71 25.20
CA ALA A 401 9.69 -19.55 26.02
C ALA A 401 8.40 -18.78 26.34
N ASP A 402 8.27 -18.35 27.58
CA ASP A 402 7.16 -17.55 28.10
C ASP A 402 7.69 -16.18 28.52
N TYR A 403 7.19 -15.14 27.88
CA TYR A 403 7.55 -13.76 28.09
C TYR A 403 6.38 -12.99 28.70
N GLN A 404 6.67 -12.17 29.71
CA GLN A 404 5.69 -11.36 30.42
C GLN A 404 6.20 -9.92 30.59
N GLY A 405 5.30 -8.95 30.66
CA GLY A 405 5.60 -7.53 30.81
C GLY A 405 4.35 -6.68 30.57
N LEU A 406 4.46 -5.66 29.73
CA LEU A 406 3.32 -4.85 29.28
C LEU A 406 2.40 -5.61 28.31
N GLY A 407 2.83 -6.77 27.85
CA GLY A 407 2.02 -7.80 27.20
C GLY A 407 2.53 -9.18 27.60
N SER A 408 1.96 -10.22 26.99
CA SER A 408 2.47 -11.59 27.10
C SER A 408 2.82 -12.14 25.72
N LEU A 409 3.84 -12.99 25.65
CA LEU A 409 4.19 -13.75 24.45
C LEU A 409 4.63 -15.15 24.87
N LYS A 410 3.97 -16.17 24.35
CA LYS A 410 4.37 -17.57 24.47
C LYS A 410 4.82 -18.06 23.11
N ILE A 411 5.98 -18.71 23.06
CA ILE A 411 6.54 -19.26 21.83
C ILE A 411 6.81 -20.74 22.01
N LYS A 412 6.63 -21.50 20.92
CA LYS A 412 6.93 -22.92 20.85
C LYS A 412 7.58 -23.24 19.53
N TRP A 413 8.87 -23.53 19.57
CA TRP A 413 9.61 -24.11 18.46
C TRP A 413 9.49 -25.63 18.49
N THR A 414 9.09 -26.22 17.36
CA THR A 414 8.98 -27.67 17.20
C THR A 414 9.89 -28.14 16.09
N PHE A 415 10.83 -29.03 16.46
CA PHE A 415 11.77 -29.68 15.58
C PHE A 415 11.34 -31.12 15.34
N LYS A 416 11.23 -31.51 14.08
CA LYS A 416 10.89 -32.87 13.67
C LYS A 416 11.64 -33.22 12.39
N THR A 417 12.29 -34.38 12.40
CA THR A 417 13.07 -34.89 11.26
C THR A 417 12.21 -34.96 9.99
N GLY A 418 12.74 -34.46 8.89
CA GLY A 418 12.10 -34.49 7.58
C GLY A 418 10.95 -33.52 7.41
N THR A 419 10.79 -32.55 8.32
CA THR A 419 9.82 -31.45 8.21
C THR A 419 10.50 -30.09 8.38
N ARG A 420 9.80 -29.02 8.01
CA ARG A 420 10.23 -27.65 8.37
C ARG A 420 10.15 -27.45 9.88
N VAL A 421 10.94 -26.51 10.39
CA VAL A 421 10.83 -26.10 11.79
C VAL A 421 9.56 -25.28 11.94
N LYS A 422 8.72 -25.64 12.91
CA LYS A 422 7.49 -24.92 13.24
C LYS A 422 7.77 -23.95 14.38
N LEU A 423 7.28 -22.73 14.27
CA LEU A 423 7.14 -21.78 15.35
C LEU A 423 5.66 -21.49 15.55
N GLU A 424 5.15 -21.85 16.71
CA GLU A 424 3.83 -21.42 17.19
C GLU A 424 4.04 -20.28 18.18
N TYR A 425 3.19 -19.27 18.12
CA TYR A 425 3.23 -18.17 19.07
C TYR A 425 1.82 -17.74 19.47
N THR A 426 1.68 -17.30 20.71
CA THR A 426 0.46 -16.67 21.22
C THR A 426 0.86 -15.44 22.02
N TYR A 427 0.30 -14.28 21.71
CA TYR A 427 0.55 -13.06 22.45
C TYR A 427 -0.74 -12.38 22.89
N SER A 428 -0.67 -11.54 23.91
CA SER A 428 -1.74 -10.63 24.29
C SER A 428 -1.17 -9.25 24.64
N GLN A 429 -1.90 -8.21 24.27
CA GLN A 429 -1.59 -6.81 24.56
C GLN A 429 -2.90 -6.04 24.76
N GLN A 430 -2.86 -4.96 25.54
CA GLN A 430 -4.00 -4.08 25.76
C GLN A 430 -3.58 -2.63 25.54
N GLY A 431 -4.36 -1.88 24.75
CA GLY A 431 -4.09 -0.48 24.42
C GLY A 431 -4.18 -0.16 22.93
N ASP A 432 -3.67 1.01 22.57
CA ASP A 432 -3.65 1.52 21.19
C ASP A 432 -2.22 1.43 20.63
N PHE A 433 -2.05 0.70 19.53
CA PHE A 433 -0.75 0.38 18.95
C PHE A 433 -0.63 0.80 17.48
N ASP A 434 0.53 1.30 17.10
CA ASP A 434 0.83 1.58 15.69
C ASP A 434 1.04 0.28 14.91
N PHE A 435 1.58 -0.76 15.55
CA PHE A 435 1.78 -2.08 14.96
C PHE A 435 1.72 -3.16 16.05
N ILE A 436 1.39 -4.40 15.66
CA ILE A 436 1.28 -5.55 16.57
C ILE A 436 1.75 -6.81 15.84
N GLY A 437 2.56 -7.65 16.49
CA GLY A 437 2.98 -8.95 15.97
C GLY A 437 4.30 -9.42 16.57
N ILE A 438 5.05 -10.22 15.83
CA ILE A 438 6.39 -10.67 16.25
C ILE A 438 7.48 -10.24 15.28
N ALA A 439 8.70 -10.01 15.79
CA ALA A 439 9.83 -9.59 14.98
C ALA A 439 11.13 -10.35 15.30
N PHE A 440 12.06 -10.29 14.35
CA PHE A 440 13.40 -10.88 14.36
C PHE A 440 14.42 -9.91 13.78
N ASN A 441 15.69 -10.17 14.07
CA ASN A 441 16.81 -9.48 13.45
C ASN A 441 17.51 -10.32 12.37
N TYR A 442 17.97 -9.62 11.35
CA TYR A 442 18.84 -10.12 10.30
C TYR A 442 19.69 -8.95 9.80
N PRO A 443 21.01 -9.12 9.61
CA PRO A 443 21.88 -8.01 9.19
C PRO A 443 21.54 -7.54 7.79
N GLU A 444 21.22 -6.24 7.65
CA GLU A 444 20.78 -5.64 6.39
C GLU A 444 21.83 -5.81 5.28
N GLU A 445 23.12 -5.64 5.60
CA GLU A 445 24.22 -5.73 4.66
C GLU A 445 24.40 -7.12 4.03
N LYS A 446 23.74 -8.13 4.61
CA LYS A 446 23.70 -9.49 4.08
C LYS A 446 22.49 -9.74 3.18
N ILE A 447 21.44 -8.94 3.26
CA ILE A 447 20.23 -9.10 2.44
C ILE A 447 20.53 -8.65 1.01
N THR A 448 20.07 -9.44 0.04
CA THR A 448 20.27 -9.19 -1.40
C THR A 448 18.95 -9.07 -2.17
N GLY A 449 17.85 -9.51 -1.56
CA GLY A 449 16.52 -9.44 -2.15
C GLY A 449 15.49 -10.24 -1.37
N MET A 450 14.27 -10.27 -1.89
CA MET A 450 13.21 -11.11 -1.39
C MET A 450 12.28 -11.57 -2.51
N LYS A 451 11.68 -12.74 -2.33
CA LYS A 451 10.59 -13.23 -3.18
C LYS A 451 9.45 -13.67 -2.29
N TRP A 452 8.22 -13.26 -2.55
CA TRP A 452 7.10 -13.59 -1.68
C TRP A 452 5.81 -13.82 -2.47
N LEU A 453 4.88 -14.56 -1.86
CA LEU A 453 3.49 -14.62 -2.27
C LEU A 453 2.68 -13.73 -1.32
N GLY A 454 2.07 -12.68 -1.86
CA GLY A 454 1.25 -11.73 -1.11
C GLY A 454 0.78 -10.58 -2.00
N ARG A 455 0.24 -9.51 -1.39
CA ARG A 455 -0.06 -8.28 -2.12
C ARG A 455 1.22 -7.53 -2.46
N GLY A 456 1.28 -6.99 -3.67
CA GLY A 456 2.45 -6.27 -4.13
C GLY A 456 2.34 -5.72 -5.56
N PRO A 457 3.46 -5.19 -6.10
CA PRO A 457 4.80 -5.29 -5.52
C PRO A 457 5.17 -4.19 -4.51
N TYR A 458 4.45 -3.07 -4.42
CA TYR A 458 4.87 -1.94 -3.59
C TYR A 458 4.69 -2.19 -2.07
N LYS A 459 5.32 -1.37 -1.23
CA LYS A 459 5.04 -1.33 0.21
C LYS A 459 3.63 -0.75 0.47
N VAL A 460 3.06 -1.02 1.64
CA VAL A 460 1.72 -0.55 2.03
C VAL A 460 1.72 0.09 3.43
N TRP A 461 0.66 0.83 3.73
CA TRP A 461 0.39 1.40 5.06
C TRP A 461 -1.01 1.00 5.51
N GLN A 462 -1.32 1.09 6.81
CA GLN A 462 -2.64 0.70 7.34
C GLN A 462 -3.79 1.40 6.61
N ASN A 463 -3.61 2.68 6.29
CA ASN A 463 -4.55 3.53 5.59
C ASN A 463 -4.31 3.60 4.06
N ARG A 464 -3.49 2.68 3.50
CA ARG A 464 -3.18 2.60 2.07
C ARG A 464 -2.90 1.16 1.62
N LEU A 465 -3.94 0.32 1.66
CA LEU A 465 -3.86 -1.10 1.29
C LEU A 465 -4.29 -1.40 -0.17
N LYS A 466 -5.08 -0.50 -0.77
CA LYS A 466 -5.62 -0.63 -2.13
C LYS A 466 -4.53 -0.40 -3.19
N GLY A 467 -4.81 -0.79 -4.43
CA GLY A 467 -3.94 -0.67 -5.60
C GLY A 467 -3.13 -1.92 -5.91
N GLN A 468 -3.03 -2.85 -4.96
CA GLN A 468 -2.12 -3.99 -5.02
C GLN A 468 -2.85 -5.28 -5.38
N GLN A 469 -2.14 -6.15 -6.10
CA GLN A 469 -2.65 -7.47 -6.48
C GLN A 469 -2.00 -8.58 -5.65
N ILE A 470 -2.76 -9.63 -5.34
CA ILE A 470 -2.16 -10.88 -4.84
C ILE A 470 -1.31 -11.47 -5.96
N GLY A 471 -0.11 -11.94 -5.66
CA GLY A 471 0.82 -12.46 -6.66
C GLY A 471 2.10 -13.00 -6.05
N VAL A 472 2.93 -13.63 -6.88
CA VAL A 472 4.32 -13.91 -6.52
C VAL A 472 5.18 -12.78 -7.05
N TRP A 473 5.94 -12.17 -6.16
CA TRP A 473 6.73 -10.98 -6.45
C TRP A 473 8.18 -11.22 -6.08
N HIS A 474 9.10 -10.52 -6.75
CA HIS A 474 10.52 -10.53 -6.44
C HIS A 474 11.03 -9.10 -6.46
N LYS A 475 11.88 -8.76 -5.50
CA LYS A 475 12.65 -7.52 -5.46
C LYS A 475 14.10 -7.84 -5.18
N ALA A 476 15.00 -7.26 -5.97
CA ALA A 476 16.38 -7.09 -5.53
C ALA A 476 16.42 -6.05 -4.40
N TYR A 477 17.42 -6.15 -3.54
CA TYR A 477 17.66 -5.12 -2.53
C TYR A 477 17.85 -3.76 -3.20
N ASN A 478 17.15 -2.75 -2.69
CA ASN A 478 17.42 -1.34 -2.94
C ASN A 478 17.17 -0.58 -1.63
N ASN A 479 17.70 0.64 -1.53
CA ASN A 479 17.42 1.54 -0.42
C ASN A 479 16.70 2.80 -0.95
N ALA A 480 15.73 2.59 -1.84
CA ALA A 480 14.98 3.70 -2.43
C ALA A 480 14.19 4.44 -1.34
N ILE A 481 14.47 5.73 -1.25
CA ILE A 481 13.74 6.76 -0.51
C ILE A 481 12.92 7.50 -1.56
N THR A 482 11.60 7.33 -1.51
CA THR A 482 10.64 8.00 -2.38
C THR A 482 10.85 9.52 -2.33
N GLY A 483 10.85 10.18 -3.49
CA GLY A 483 11.15 11.62 -3.62
C GLY A 483 12.63 12.00 -3.61
N GLU A 484 13.55 11.13 -3.18
CA GLU A 484 15.01 11.36 -3.31
C GLU A 484 15.68 10.42 -4.31
N THR A 485 15.21 9.18 -4.37
CA THR A 485 15.78 8.11 -5.18
C THR A 485 14.64 7.27 -5.77
N PHE A 486 14.47 7.32 -7.08
CA PHE A 486 13.31 6.79 -7.80
C PHE A 486 13.43 5.29 -8.15
N GLY A 487 14.00 4.50 -7.23
CA GLY A 487 14.26 3.07 -7.39
C GLY A 487 13.06 2.19 -7.03
N TYR A 488 12.01 2.19 -7.85
CA TYR A 488 10.77 1.46 -7.56
C TYR A 488 10.72 0.03 -8.14
N PRO A 489 9.97 -0.90 -7.50
CA PRO A 489 9.27 -0.75 -6.22
C PRO A 489 10.25 -0.74 -5.03
N GLU A 490 9.92 -0.02 -3.98
CA GLU A 490 10.77 0.12 -2.80
C GLU A 490 10.96 -1.24 -2.12
N PHE A 491 12.19 -1.57 -1.74
CA PHE A 491 12.48 -2.86 -1.10
C PHE A 491 11.96 -2.92 0.34
N LYS A 492 12.13 -1.83 1.10
CA LYS A 492 11.88 -1.78 2.54
C LYS A 492 10.45 -1.37 2.87
N GLY A 493 9.91 -1.88 3.98
CA GLY A 493 8.59 -1.51 4.50
C GLY A 493 7.66 -2.70 4.71
N TYR A 494 6.35 -2.44 4.74
CA TYR A 494 5.32 -3.45 4.97
C TYR A 494 4.75 -4.03 3.67
N HIS A 495 4.41 -5.32 3.70
CA HIS A 495 3.76 -6.06 2.62
C HIS A 495 2.56 -6.82 3.16
N ALA A 496 1.39 -6.68 2.53
CA ALA A 496 0.14 -7.27 3.02
C ALA A 496 -0.13 -8.68 2.51
N GLU A 497 -0.96 -9.42 3.27
CA GLU A 497 -1.46 -10.76 2.92
C GLU A 497 -0.34 -11.75 2.53
N VAL A 498 0.78 -11.73 3.25
CA VAL A 498 1.89 -12.64 2.97
C VAL A 498 1.51 -14.07 3.32
N ASN A 499 1.80 -14.98 2.40
CA ASN A 499 1.58 -16.42 2.56
C ASN A 499 2.92 -17.16 2.76
N TRP A 500 3.94 -16.73 2.02
CA TRP A 500 5.32 -17.13 2.24
C TRP A 500 6.26 -16.06 1.71
N VAL A 501 7.46 -16.00 2.28
CA VAL A 501 8.55 -15.11 1.86
C VAL A 501 9.88 -15.85 1.91
N THR A 502 10.62 -15.78 0.81
CA THR A 502 12.02 -16.19 0.70
C THR A 502 12.90 -14.96 0.84
N ILE A 503 13.71 -14.93 1.90
CA ILE A 503 14.71 -13.89 2.13
C ILE A 503 15.98 -14.33 1.44
N GLN A 504 16.44 -13.54 0.46
CA GLN A 504 17.66 -13.78 -0.29
C GLN A 504 18.80 -13.01 0.35
N ASN A 505 19.94 -13.67 0.54
CA ASN A 505 21.07 -13.10 1.26
C ASN A 505 22.41 -13.66 0.73
N LYS A 506 23.52 -13.07 1.18
CA LYS A 506 24.90 -13.48 0.86
C LYS A 506 25.34 -14.79 1.53
N GLU A 507 24.52 -15.33 2.42
CA GLU A 507 24.77 -16.56 3.18
C GLU A 507 24.03 -17.73 2.49
N ALA A 508 22.95 -18.20 3.10
CA ALA A 508 21.97 -19.07 2.50
C ALA A 508 20.57 -18.49 2.68
N GLY A 509 19.88 -18.26 1.56
CA GLY A 509 18.48 -17.85 1.58
C GLY A 509 17.60 -18.87 2.31
N PHE A 510 16.57 -18.38 2.98
CA PHE A 510 15.60 -19.21 3.71
C PHE A 510 14.19 -18.73 3.42
N THR A 511 13.21 -19.62 3.58
CA THR A 511 11.80 -19.29 3.34
C THR A 511 10.99 -19.44 4.61
N VAL A 512 10.10 -18.50 4.87
CA VAL A 512 9.11 -18.57 5.95
C VAL A 512 7.72 -18.66 5.33
N TYR A 513 6.93 -19.63 5.78
CA TYR A 513 5.50 -19.76 5.43
C TYR A 513 4.66 -19.41 6.65
N THR A 514 3.49 -18.84 6.44
CA THR A 514 2.50 -18.64 7.51
C THR A 514 1.23 -19.44 7.24
N GLU A 515 0.52 -19.82 8.31
CA GLU A 515 -0.84 -20.34 8.22
C GLU A 515 -1.90 -19.25 8.40
N ASP A 516 -1.49 -18.05 8.81
CA ASP A 516 -2.34 -16.96 9.26
C ASP A 516 -2.83 -16.12 8.10
N LYS A 517 -4.11 -15.76 8.13
CA LYS A 517 -4.72 -14.87 7.13
C LYS A 517 -4.34 -13.42 7.43
N ASN A 518 -4.25 -12.62 6.37
CA ASN A 518 -4.05 -11.17 6.44
C ASN A 518 -2.78 -10.73 7.19
N LEU A 519 -1.79 -11.62 7.31
CA LEU A 519 -0.53 -11.30 7.95
C LEU A 519 0.26 -10.30 7.09
N PHE A 520 0.77 -9.25 7.74
CA PHE A 520 1.70 -8.31 7.16
C PHE A 520 3.13 -8.79 7.39
N PHE A 521 4.00 -8.54 6.42
CA PHE A 521 5.42 -8.77 6.54
C PHE A 521 6.17 -7.45 6.51
N GLN A 522 7.03 -7.24 7.49
CA GLN A 522 8.00 -6.14 7.49
C GLN A 522 9.33 -6.65 6.92
N MET A 523 9.84 -5.96 5.90
CA MET A 523 11.20 -6.11 5.39
C MET A 523 11.97 -4.83 5.67
N LEU A 524 12.81 -4.84 6.71
CA LEU A 524 13.62 -3.72 7.17
C LEU A 524 12.79 -2.46 7.49
N ARG A 525 13.44 -1.48 8.11
CA ARG A 525 12.88 -0.13 8.27
C ARG A 525 13.33 0.73 7.08
N PRO A 526 12.43 1.41 6.36
CA PRO A 526 12.80 2.39 5.35
C PRO A 526 13.82 3.40 5.87
N ALA A 527 14.76 3.80 5.02
CA ALA A 527 15.66 4.89 5.37
C ALA A 527 14.87 6.20 5.41
N ARG A 528 15.24 7.07 6.35
CA ARG A 528 14.68 8.40 6.49
C ARG A 528 15.27 9.32 5.44
N GLU A 529 14.43 10.18 4.89
CA GLU A 529 14.78 11.31 4.05
C GLU A 529 15.77 12.25 4.75
N LYS A 530 16.60 12.94 3.95
CA LYS A 530 17.58 13.93 4.41
C LYS A 530 16.90 15.18 4.94
N ASP A 531 15.92 15.69 4.19
CA ASP A 531 15.18 16.92 4.51
C ASP A 531 13.85 16.58 5.18
N ALA A 532 13.97 15.84 6.27
CA ALA A 532 12.84 15.32 7.02
C ALA A 532 11.97 16.41 7.63
N LEU A 533 10.66 16.20 7.60
CA LEU A 533 9.75 17.12 8.26
C LEU A 533 9.98 17.11 9.77
N LYS A 534 10.02 18.29 10.38
CA LYS A 534 10.11 18.44 11.85
C LYS A 534 8.92 17.82 12.58
N ASN A 535 7.76 17.72 11.91
CA ASN A 535 6.55 17.14 12.47
C ASN A 535 6.49 15.59 12.38
N ASN A 536 7.39 14.96 11.62
CA ASN A 536 7.45 13.51 11.39
C ASN A 536 6.14 12.88 10.87
N ASN A 537 5.27 13.64 10.21
CA ASN A 537 3.97 13.12 9.80
C ASN A 537 4.06 12.01 8.73
N VAL A 538 5.09 12.07 7.87
CA VAL A 538 5.35 11.08 6.80
C VAL A 538 6.26 9.94 7.26
N GLU A 539 6.56 9.85 8.56
CA GLU A 539 7.48 8.89 9.17
C GLU A 539 6.71 7.85 10.02
N PRO A 540 6.07 6.84 9.41
CA PRO A 540 5.30 5.85 10.13
C PRO A 540 6.21 4.99 11.04
N ALA A 541 5.67 4.58 12.19
CA ALA A 541 6.42 3.78 13.14
C ALA A 541 6.73 2.37 12.60
N PHE A 542 7.84 1.77 13.03
CA PHE A 542 8.25 0.40 12.70
C PHE A 542 8.68 -0.36 13.96
N PRO A 543 8.43 -1.69 14.02
CA PRO A 543 9.08 -2.54 15.01
C PRO A 543 10.61 -2.40 14.93
N GLU A 544 11.27 -2.47 16.08
CA GLU A 544 12.74 -2.44 16.20
C GLU A 544 13.41 -3.61 15.44
N GLY A 545 12.70 -4.73 15.31
CA GLY A 545 13.20 -5.88 14.55
C GLY A 545 13.29 -5.59 13.05
N SER A 546 14.31 -6.13 12.40
CA SER A 546 14.54 -5.94 10.96
C SER A 546 13.56 -6.74 10.07
N ILE A 547 12.96 -7.81 10.61
CA ILE A 547 11.99 -8.66 9.90
C ILE A 547 10.81 -8.91 10.82
N GLY A 548 9.60 -8.62 10.36
CA GLY A 548 8.39 -8.71 11.17
C GLY A 548 7.28 -9.52 10.51
N PHE A 549 6.51 -10.23 11.34
CA PHE A 549 5.28 -10.93 10.98
C PHE A 549 4.17 -10.34 11.84
N LEU A 550 3.37 -9.47 11.24
CA LEU A 550 2.55 -8.48 11.95
C LEU A 550 1.06 -8.68 11.65
N ASN A 551 0.24 -8.57 12.69
CA ASN A 551 -1.22 -8.55 12.59
C ASN A 551 -1.76 -7.13 12.35
N ALA A 552 -0.97 -6.11 12.71
CA ALA A 552 -1.26 -4.70 12.45
C ALA A 552 0.03 -3.95 12.09
N ILE A 553 -0.10 -2.93 11.26
CA ILE A 553 1.00 -2.08 10.77
C ILE A 553 0.60 -0.61 10.90
N SER A 554 1.59 0.29 10.88
CA SER A 554 1.35 1.72 11.06
C SER A 554 0.60 2.35 9.88
N ALA A 555 -0.26 3.32 10.19
CA ALA A 555 -0.74 4.31 9.23
C ALA A 555 0.34 5.37 8.97
N ILE A 556 0.25 6.06 7.83
CA ILE A 556 1.09 7.21 7.47
C ILE A 556 0.25 8.50 7.45
N GLY A 557 0.87 9.64 7.76
CA GLY A 557 0.25 10.97 7.69
C GLY A 557 0.28 11.57 6.27
N ASN A 558 0.56 12.86 6.19
CA ASN A 558 0.96 13.62 5.00
C ASN A 558 1.74 14.88 5.44
N LYS A 559 2.13 15.78 4.53
CA LYS A 559 2.92 16.99 4.88
C LYS A 559 2.33 17.82 6.01
N PHE A 560 1.00 17.97 6.04
CA PHE A 560 0.30 18.86 6.97
C PHE A 560 -0.33 18.14 8.15
N GLN A 561 -0.69 16.87 7.99
CA GLN A 561 -1.53 16.15 8.95
C GLN A 561 -0.84 14.87 9.42
N SER A 562 -0.90 14.63 10.74
CA SER A 562 -0.52 13.32 11.29
C SER A 562 -1.56 12.26 10.91
N ALA A 563 -1.18 10.98 10.92
CA ALA A 563 -2.10 9.87 10.62
C ALA A 563 -3.39 9.93 11.46
N ALA A 564 -3.31 10.32 12.73
CA ALA A 564 -4.46 10.40 13.64
C ALA A 564 -5.57 11.36 13.15
N GLN A 565 -5.22 12.34 12.30
CA GLN A 565 -6.15 13.33 11.76
C GLN A 565 -6.76 12.93 10.40
N MET A 566 -6.33 11.80 9.83
CA MET A 566 -6.68 11.41 8.46
C MET A 566 -7.87 10.44 8.36
N GLY A 567 -8.59 10.19 9.45
CA GLY A 567 -9.83 9.42 9.44
C GLY A 567 -9.71 8.01 10.02
N PRO A 568 -10.80 7.21 9.95
CA PRO A 568 -10.94 5.94 10.65
C PRO A 568 -9.86 4.88 10.36
N GLN A 569 -9.48 4.67 9.10
CA GLN A 569 -8.46 3.68 8.70
C GLN A 569 -7.06 4.06 9.18
N SER A 570 -6.86 5.31 9.58
CA SER A 570 -5.58 5.84 10.03
C SER A 570 -5.39 5.76 11.56
N GLN A 571 -6.41 5.32 12.29
CA GLN A 571 -6.35 5.22 13.75
C GLN A 571 -5.48 4.04 14.18
N LYS A 572 -4.84 4.17 15.34
CA LYS A 572 -4.07 3.07 15.94
C LYS A 572 -4.93 1.83 16.13
N THR A 573 -4.31 0.66 16.01
CA THR A 573 -4.98 -0.62 16.24
C THR A 573 -5.26 -0.80 17.72
N LYS A 574 -6.51 -1.09 18.08
CA LYS A 574 -6.92 -1.32 19.46
C LYS A 574 -6.79 -2.80 19.81
N ALA A 575 -5.94 -3.12 20.77
CA ALA A 575 -5.86 -4.45 21.38
C ALA A 575 -6.61 -4.45 22.71
N ASN A 576 -7.45 -5.46 22.93
CA ASN A 576 -8.35 -5.57 24.09
C ASN A 576 -7.87 -6.58 25.14
N GLY A 577 -6.64 -7.09 25.02
CA GLY A 577 -6.10 -8.13 25.88
C GLY A 577 -6.40 -9.56 25.42
N GLU A 578 -7.18 -9.75 24.35
CA GLU A 578 -7.47 -11.09 23.84
C GLU A 578 -6.23 -11.76 23.23
N PRO A 579 -6.01 -13.07 23.48
CA PRO A 579 -4.90 -13.79 22.90
C PRO A 579 -5.00 -13.88 21.38
N VAL A 580 -3.93 -13.50 20.69
CA VAL A 580 -3.74 -13.71 19.24
C VAL A 580 -2.70 -14.80 19.06
N SER A 581 -3.04 -15.83 18.28
CA SER A 581 -2.12 -16.92 17.96
C SER A 581 -1.74 -16.93 16.49
N GLY A 582 -0.53 -17.40 16.19
CA GLY A 582 -0.08 -17.58 14.82
C GLY A 582 0.89 -18.75 14.67
N THR A 583 1.17 -19.11 13.43
CA THR A 583 2.07 -20.21 13.07
C THR A 583 2.95 -19.85 11.89
N LEU A 584 4.26 -19.98 12.10
CA LEU A 584 5.28 -19.84 11.07
C LEU A 584 6.02 -21.16 10.84
N TRP A 585 6.38 -21.43 9.59
CA TRP A 585 7.20 -22.58 9.20
C TRP A 585 8.47 -22.09 8.51
N PHE A 586 9.62 -22.40 9.09
CA PHE A 586 10.92 -22.01 8.56
C PHE A 586 11.55 -23.14 7.74
N ASP A 587 11.90 -22.81 6.49
CA ASP A 587 12.59 -23.67 5.53
C ASP A 587 14.03 -23.16 5.36
N PHE A 588 14.96 -23.78 6.08
CA PHE A 588 16.40 -23.49 6.03
C PHE A 588 17.19 -24.49 5.14
N GLN A 589 16.50 -25.50 4.58
CA GLN A 589 17.11 -26.62 3.85
C GLN A 589 17.78 -26.17 2.55
#